data_AF-A0AA38VRZ9-F1
#
_entry.id   AF-A0AA38VRZ9-F1
#
_cell.length_a   1.000
_cell.length_b   1.000
_cell.length_c   1.000
_cell.angle_alpha   90.00
_cell.angle_beta   90.00
_cell.angle_gamma   90.00
#
_symmetry.space_group_name_H-M   'P 1'
#
loop_
_entity.id
_entity.type
_entity.pdbx_description
1 polymer ?
#
loop_
_entity_poly.entity_id
_entity_poly.type
_entity_poly.pdbx_seq_one_letter_code
_entity_poly.pdbx_strand_id
1 'polypeptide(L)'
;MSGLQIPPPRTTLHLYRHLLREASYLPPAVKPFFWDRIRTRFRLHQGDAEPRARVQKAHKDLRYLRSANAGHLLRMRRVLMMGFGRAGRRRRELISALIQKTESRPAEADNRPGSAATGELAGPADDDVFWHDWLSHWDKAKVLALAKAQALVDLPETSLPTGRFADPHKQVPTENIWGKPLAKKLARSKLRKEYKAVIKRLLPPVEDAEWELLRSLATGQAGPQYDAPKRRTVATSEGARGGSWGWESYVLKPVRAADADRHAPYHEPVMETAVR
;
A
#
# COMPACT_ATOMS: atom_id res chain seq x y z
N MET A 1 -29.36 -14.37 -4.36
CA MET A 1 -28.97 -14.04 -2.97
C MET A 1 -28.87 -12.53 -2.83
N SER A 2 -29.96 -11.91 -2.39
CA SER A 2 -30.08 -10.46 -2.23
C SER A 2 -29.26 -10.02 -1.02
N GLY A 3 -28.01 -9.63 -1.26
CA GLY A 3 -27.16 -9.06 -0.21
C GLY A 3 -27.82 -7.80 0.32
N LEU A 4 -28.14 -7.79 1.61
CA LEU A 4 -28.66 -6.63 2.34
C LEU A 4 -27.84 -5.38 1.96
N GLN A 5 -28.44 -4.47 1.19
CA GLN A 5 -27.83 -3.21 0.83
C GLN A 5 -27.83 -2.32 2.08
N ILE A 6 -26.80 -2.46 2.91
CA ILE A 6 -26.57 -1.54 4.03
C ILE A 6 -26.40 -0.14 3.40
N PRO A 7 -27.26 0.84 3.76
CA PRO A 7 -27.16 2.17 3.17
C PRO A 7 -25.75 2.74 3.40
N PRO A 8 -25.19 3.47 2.42
CA PRO A 8 -23.87 4.06 2.58
C PRO A 8 -23.86 5.01 3.79
N PRO A 9 -22.78 5.02 4.58
CA PRO A 9 -22.71 5.87 5.77
C PRO A 9 -22.80 7.34 5.38
N ARG A 10 -23.85 8.02 5.85
CA ARG A 10 -24.10 9.44 5.53
C ARG A 10 -23.16 10.40 6.28
N THR A 11 -22.69 10.03 7.46
CA THR A 11 -21.78 10.85 8.29
C THR A 11 -20.34 10.36 8.24
N THR A 12 -19.38 11.28 8.42
CA THR A 12 -17.93 10.98 8.45
C THR A 12 -17.57 10.04 9.60
N LEU A 13 -18.20 10.20 10.76
CA LEU A 13 -18.03 9.32 11.92
C LEU A 13 -18.51 7.88 11.63
N HIS A 14 -19.65 7.72 10.96
CA HIS A 14 -20.11 6.40 10.55
C HIS A 14 -19.16 5.80 9.51
N LEU A 15 -18.69 6.58 8.54
CA LEU A 15 -17.72 6.11 7.54
C LEU A 15 -16.42 5.63 8.19
N TYR A 16 -15.88 6.37 9.15
CA TYR A 16 -14.72 5.98 9.95
C TYR A 16 -14.96 4.65 10.68
N ARG A 17 -16.08 4.52 11.39
CA ARG A 17 -16.47 3.30 12.10
C ARG A 17 -16.61 2.11 11.15
N HIS A 18 -17.25 2.30 9.99
CA HIS A 18 -17.39 1.24 8.99
C HIS A 18 -16.05 0.81 8.41
N LEU A 19 -15.14 1.74 8.13
CA LEU A 19 -13.80 1.41 7.65
C LEU A 19 -13.02 0.59 8.68
N LEU A 20 -13.06 0.96 9.97
CA LEU A 20 -12.39 0.19 11.02
C LEU A 20 -13.01 -1.20 11.22
N ARG A 21 -14.34 -1.30 11.10
CA ARG A 21 -15.05 -2.59 11.13
C ARG A 21 -14.62 -3.48 9.97
N GLU A 22 -14.59 -2.98 8.74
CA GLU A 22 -14.12 -3.78 7.60
C GLU A 22 -12.63 -4.13 7.72
N ALA A 23 -11.80 -3.22 8.24
CA ALA A 23 -10.39 -3.50 8.50
C ALA A 23 -10.19 -4.58 9.59
N SER A 24 -11.15 -4.78 10.51
CA SER A 24 -11.07 -5.83 11.53
C SER A 24 -11.22 -7.25 10.99
N TYR A 25 -11.82 -7.42 9.80
CA TYR A 25 -11.94 -8.71 9.12
C TYR A 25 -10.71 -9.06 8.27
N LEU A 26 -9.73 -8.16 8.18
CA LEU A 26 -8.47 -8.44 7.49
C LEU A 26 -7.60 -9.42 8.28
N PRO A 27 -6.68 -10.14 7.62
CA PRO A 27 -5.72 -11.00 8.29
C PRO A 27 -4.96 -10.25 9.39
N PRO A 28 -4.71 -10.89 10.56
CA PRO A 28 -4.05 -10.25 11.71
C PRO A 28 -2.74 -9.53 11.36
N ALA A 29 -1.96 -10.06 10.42
CA ALA A 29 -0.69 -9.49 9.98
C ALA A 29 -0.82 -8.09 9.35
N VAL A 30 -1.89 -7.86 8.57
CA VAL A 30 -2.07 -6.59 7.83
C VAL A 30 -3.06 -5.65 8.50
N LYS A 31 -3.92 -6.18 9.38
CA LYS A 31 -4.89 -5.42 10.18
C LYS A 31 -4.29 -4.17 10.86
N PRO A 32 -3.16 -4.22 11.61
CA PRO A 32 -2.62 -3.05 12.29
C PRO A 32 -2.24 -1.93 11.32
N PHE A 33 -1.64 -2.28 10.18
CA PHE A 33 -1.28 -1.32 9.13
C PHE A 33 -2.50 -0.53 8.62
N PHE A 34 -3.62 -1.22 8.33
CA PHE A 34 -4.82 -0.53 7.85
C PHE A 34 -5.52 0.25 8.96
N TRP A 35 -5.54 -0.26 10.19
CA TRP A 35 -6.10 0.44 11.34
C TRP A 35 -5.40 1.77 11.60
N ASP A 36 -4.07 1.77 11.69
CA ASP A 36 -3.29 2.99 11.86
C ASP A 36 -3.49 3.96 10.69
N ARG A 37 -3.42 3.44 9.46
CA ARG A 37 -3.60 4.25 8.25
C ARG A 37 -4.99 4.90 8.15
N ILE A 38 -6.04 4.24 8.63
CA ILE A 38 -7.40 4.81 8.69
C ILE A 38 -7.44 5.88 9.79
N ARG A 39 -6.99 5.57 11.00
CA ARG A 39 -6.94 6.51 12.14
C ARG A 39 -6.20 7.79 11.81
N THR A 40 -4.97 7.66 11.31
CA THR A 40 -4.10 8.79 10.96
C THR A 40 -4.74 9.67 9.90
N ARG A 41 -5.35 9.09 8.84
CA ARG A 41 -6.01 9.87 7.79
C ARG A 41 -7.24 10.64 8.28
N PHE A 42 -8.05 10.07 9.19
CA PHE A 42 -9.21 10.76 9.73
C PHE A 42 -8.81 11.84 10.74
N ARG A 43 -7.81 11.58 11.59
CA ARG A 43 -7.28 12.57 12.56
C ARG A 43 -6.65 13.78 11.86
N LEU A 44 -5.84 13.55 10.83
CA LEU A 44 -5.19 14.62 10.06
C LEU A 44 -6.18 15.56 9.36
N HIS A 45 -7.43 15.14 9.15
CA HIS A 45 -8.44 15.89 8.39
C HIS A 45 -9.72 16.13 9.20
N GLN A 46 -9.63 16.13 10.53
CA GLN A 46 -10.80 16.28 11.41
C GLN A 46 -11.47 17.66 11.31
N GLY A 47 -10.72 18.71 10.93
CA GLY A 47 -11.21 20.08 10.75
C GLY A 47 -10.98 20.61 9.33
N ASP A 48 -11.02 19.75 8.32
CA ASP A 48 -10.82 20.16 6.93
C ASP A 48 -12.02 20.98 6.42
N ALA A 49 -11.76 22.13 5.79
CA ALA A 49 -12.80 23.04 5.29
C ALA A 49 -13.59 22.40 4.13
N GLU A 50 -12.96 21.56 3.32
CA GLU A 50 -13.59 20.92 2.15
C GLU A 50 -13.45 19.38 2.17
N PRO A 51 -14.21 18.67 3.02
CA PRO A 51 -14.05 17.24 3.22
C PRO A 51 -14.57 16.38 2.06
N ARG A 52 -15.33 16.96 1.11
CA ARG A 52 -16.12 16.22 0.10
C ARG A 52 -15.29 15.21 -0.69
N ALA A 53 -14.15 15.64 -1.23
CA ALA A 53 -13.28 14.76 -2.02
C ALA A 53 -12.70 13.60 -1.19
N ARG A 54 -12.34 13.85 0.07
CA ARG A 54 -11.82 12.81 0.98
C ARG A 54 -12.89 11.85 1.43
N VAL A 55 -14.10 12.33 1.69
CA VAL A 55 -15.26 11.51 2.02
C VAL A 55 -15.60 10.59 0.85
N GLN A 56 -15.61 11.10 -0.39
CA GLN A 56 -15.80 10.26 -1.58
C GLN A 56 -14.70 9.20 -1.73
N LYS A 57 -13.44 9.57 -1.47
CA LYS A 57 -12.32 8.61 -1.47
C LYS A 57 -12.48 7.55 -0.38
N ALA A 58 -12.89 7.94 0.83
CA ALA A 58 -13.13 7.01 1.93
C ALA A 58 -14.30 6.05 1.64
N HIS A 59 -15.35 6.50 0.93
CA HIS A 59 -16.40 5.60 0.41
C HIS A 59 -15.86 4.59 -0.60
N LYS A 60 -14.98 5.03 -1.51
CA LYS A 60 -14.30 4.12 -2.46
C LYS A 60 -13.44 3.10 -1.70
N ASP A 61 -12.66 3.54 -0.71
CA ASP A 61 -11.86 2.67 0.16
C ASP A 61 -12.76 1.66 0.91
N LEU A 62 -13.92 2.08 1.40
CA LEU A 62 -14.88 1.20 2.09
C LEU A 62 -15.42 0.11 1.16
N ARG A 63 -15.86 0.49 -0.05
CA ARG A 63 -16.32 -0.48 -1.07
C ARG A 63 -15.20 -1.44 -1.48
N TYR A 64 -13.97 -0.94 -1.53
CA TYR A 64 -12.80 -1.74 -1.85
C TYR A 64 -12.56 -2.81 -0.79
N LEU A 65 -12.52 -2.41 0.50
CA LEU A 65 -12.33 -3.33 1.63
C LEU A 65 -13.46 -4.34 1.75
N ARG A 66 -14.73 -3.91 1.61
CA ARG A 66 -15.89 -4.81 1.62
C ARG A 66 -15.76 -5.91 0.58
N SER A 67 -15.36 -5.54 -0.63
CA SER A 67 -15.21 -6.48 -1.75
C SER A 67 -14.01 -7.41 -1.56
N ALA A 68 -12.89 -6.91 -1.05
CA ALA A 68 -11.75 -7.75 -0.67
C ALA A 68 -12.17 -8.80 0.38
N ASN A 69 -12.81 -8.35 1.45
CA ASN A 69 -13.33 -9.20 2.53
C ASN A 69 -14.48 -10.12 2.08
N ALA A 70 -15.10 -9.88 0.92
CA ALA A 70 -16.16 -10.72 0.37
C ALA A 70 -15.62 -11.84 -0.54
N GLY A 71 -14.28 -11.94 -0.69
CA GLY A 71 -13.63 -12.98 -1.48
C GLY A 71 -13.07 -12.52 -2.82
N HIS A 72 -13.07 -11.22 -3.13
CA HIS A 72 -12.45 -10.74 -4.37
C HIS A 72 -10.92 -10.83 -4.28
N LEU A 73 -10.35 -11.86 -4.90
CA LEU A 73 -8.92 -12.21 -4.82
C LEU A 73 -7.98 -11.07 -5.19
N LEU A 74 -8.15 -10.43 -6.36
CA LEU A 74 -7.24 -9.34 -6.79
C LEU A 74 -7.23 -8.14 -5.82
N ARG A 75 -8.39 -7.85 -5.20
CA ARG A 75 -8.49 -6.76 -4.22
C ARG A 75 -7.84 -7.15 -2.90
N MET A 76 -8.09 -8.36 -2.43
CA MET A 76 -7.42 -8.88 -1.23
C MET A 76 -5.90 -8.96 -1.43
N ARG A 77 -5.45 -9.48 -2.56
CA ARG A 77 -4.04 -9.49 -2.94
C ARG A 77 -3.42 -8.09 -2.88
N ARG A 78 -4.07 -7.08 -3.42
CA ARG A 78 -3.58 -5.69 -3.33
C ARG A 78 -3.56 -5.16 -1.89
N VAL A 79 -4.51 -5.55 -1.04
CA VAL A 79 -4.49 -5.24 0.40
C VAL A 79 -3.27 -5.87 1.06
N LEU A 80 -2.99 -7.15 0.78
CA LEU A 80 -1.81 -7.86 1.27
C LEU A 80 -0.51 -7.21 0.79
N MET A 81 -0.40 -6.89 -0.50
CA MET A 81 0.77 -6.20 -1.07
C MET A 81 1.04 -4.84 -0.40
N MET A 82 0.00 -4.11 0.01
CA MET A 82 0.17 -2.88 0.79
C MET A 82 0.61 -3.16 2.22
N GLY A 83 0.03 -4.17 2.87
CA GLY A 83 0.34 -4.54 4.26
C GLY A 83 1.75 -5.12 4.42
N PHE A 84 2.22 -5.92 3.47
CA PHE A 84 3.57 -6.51 3.46
C PHE A 84 4.64 -5.63 2.79
N GLY A 85 4.33 -4.36 2.52
CA GLY A 85 5.33 -3.42 2.01
C GLY A 85 5.82 -3.70 0.60
N ARG A 86 5.06 -4.45 -0.22
CA ARG A 86 5.34 -4.59 -1.66
C ARG A 86 4.79 -3.42 -2.47
N ALA A 87 3.79 -2.70 -1.93
CA ALA A 87 3.21 -1.50 -2.51
C ALA A 87 2.92 -0.40 -1.45
N GLY A 88 2.78 0.85 -1.90
CA GLY A 88 2.22 1.92 -1.07
C GLY A 88 3.21 2.58 -0.09
N ARG A 89 2.73 2.90 1.12
CA ARG A 89 3.51 3.62 2.16
C ARG A 89 4.60 2.73 2.75
N ARG A 90 4.25 1.55 3.25
CA ARG A 90 5.19 0.62 3.86
C ARG A 90 6.35 0.23 2.94
N ARG A 91 6.07 0.05 1.65
CA ARG A 91 7.12 -0.15 0.64
C ARG A 91 8.17 0.97 0.63
N ARG A 92 7.71 2.22 0.70
CA ARG A 92 8.60 3.39 0.69
C ARG A 92 9.45 3.45 1.95
N GLU A 93 8.88 3.06 3.09
CA GLU A 93 9.59 2.98 4.39
C GLU A 93 10.70 1.93 4.34
N LEU A 94 10.38 0.71 3.90
CA LEU A 94 11.38 -0.35 3.77
C LEU A 94 12.48 0.00 2.75
N ILE A 95 12.10 0.63 1.64
CA ILE A 95 13.07 1.13 0.65
C ILE A 95 13.93 2.25 1.24
N SER A 96 13.35 3.18 2.01
CA SER A 96 14.14 4.23 2.66
C SER A 96 15.14 3.65 3.66
N ALA A 97 14.75 2.62 4.43
CA ALA A 97 15.64 1.91 5.35
C ALA A 97 16.76 1.17 4.60
N LEU A 98 16.44 0.50 3.48
CA LEU A 98 17.43 -0.20 2.65
C LEU A 98 18.50 0.74 2.07
N ILE A 99 18.08 1.96 1.72
CA ILE A 99 18.90 2.94 1.03
C ILE A 99 19.84 3.69 1.97
N GLN A 100 19.49 3.81 3.26
CA GLN A 100 20.34 4.47 4.23
C GLN A 100 21.68 3.72 4.34
N LYS A 101 22.79 4.49 4.29
CA LYS A 101 24.12 3.93 4.60
C LYS A 101 24.06 3.41 6.01
N THR A 102 24.31 2.11 6.18
CA THR A 102 24.60 1.60 7.52
C THR A 102 25.92 2.24 7.88
N GLU A 103 25.90 3.17 8.82
CA GLU A 103 27.11 3.53 9.53
C GLU A 103 27.68 2.22 10.03
N SER A 104 28.86 1.86 9.52
CA SER A 104 29.65 0.78 10.06
C SER A 104 29.76 1.07 11.54
N ARG A 105 29.00 0.33 12.36
CA ARG A 105 29.21 0.23 13.80
C ARG A 105 30.73 0.12 13.96
N PRO A 106 31.40 1.00 14.71
CA PRO A 106 32.81 0.81 14.96
C PRO A 106 32.90 -0.59 15.53
N ALA A 107 33.52 -1.49 14.76
CA ALA A 107 33.80 -2.82 15.24
C ALA A 107 34.51 -2.58 16.57
N GLU A 108 33.95 -3.10 17.65
CA GLU A 108 34.72 -3.31 18.86
C GLU A 108 36.03 -3.93 18.40
N ALA A 109 37.13 -3.26 18.75
CA ALA A 109 38.46 -3.52 18.24
C ALA A 109 38.90 -4.94 18.60
N ASP A 110 38.51 -5.91 17.79
CA ASP A 110 39.01 -7.26 17.85
C ASP A 110 40.38 -7.24 17.15
N ASN A 111 41.41 -6.94 17.95
CA ASN A 111 42.81 -7.01 17.58
C ASN A 111 43.16 -8.46 17.21
N ARG A 112 42.96 -8.84 15.95
CA ARG A 112 43.62 -9.99 15.32
C ARG A 112 44.45 -9.51 14.14
N PRO A 113 45.79 -9.52 14.24
CA PRO A 113 46.64 -9.26 13.09
C PRO A 113 46.72 -10.56 12.27
N GLY A 114 46.15 -10.55 11.07
CA GLY A 114 46.36 -11.66 10.14
C GLY A 114 45.19 -11.91 9.21
N SER A 115 45.08 -11.09 8.15
CA SER A 115 44.83 -11.56 6.78
C SER A 115 44.60 -10.35 5.89
N ALA A 116 45.68 -9.85 5.31
CA ALA A 116 45.60 -9.05 4.11
C ALA A 116 45.02 -9.91 2.98
N ALA A 117 43.80 -9.60 2.54
CA ALA A 117 43.30 -10.04 1.24
C ALA A 117 42.14 -9.17 0.76
N THR A 118 42.40 -8.52 -0.38
CA THR A 118 41.41 -8.02 -1.36
C THR A 118 40.57 -6.80 -0.96
N GLY A 119 41.24 -5.65 -0.94
CA GLY A 119 40.65 -4.47 -1.56
C GLY A 119 40.61 -4.71 -3.07
N GLU A 120 39.42 -4.84 -3.64
CA GLU A 120 39.17 -4.70 -5.07
C GLU A 120 37.66 -4.62 -5.31
N LEU A 121 37.17 -3.39 -5.40
CA LEU A 121 36.10 -2.92 -6.28
C LEU A 121 36.07 -1.38 -6.16
N ALA A 122 37.26 -0.78 -6.30
CA ALA A 122 37.36 0.63 -6.64
C ALA A 122 36.82 0.76 -8.07
N GLY A 123 35.64 1.35 -8.21
CA GLY A 123 35.13 1.75 -9.51
C GLY A 123 36.10 2.71 -10.20
N PRO A 124 36.02 2.85 -11.53
CA PRO A 124 36.94 3.69 -12.28
C PRO A 124 36.89 5.13 -11.75
N ALA A 125 38.08 5.68 -11.51
CA ALA A 125 38.40 7.05 -11.13
C ALA A 125 37.34 8.10 -11.53
N ASP A 126 36.43 8.44 -10.62
CA ASP A 126 35.46 9.53 -10.76
C ASP A 126 35.53 10.49 -9.55
N ASP A 127 36.67 10.51 -8.85
CA ASP A 127 36.88 11.12 -7.52
C ASP A 127 37.21 12.62 -7.52
N ASP A 128 37.01 13.35 -8.61
CA ASP A 128 37.25 14.82 -8.61
C ASP A 128 35.98 15.66 -8.40
N VAL A 129 34.78 15.07 -8.47
CA VAL A 129 33.52 15.82 -8.36
C VAL A 129 32.65 15.24 -7.26
N PHE A 130 32.73 15.83 -6.08
CA PHE A 130 31.82 15.54 -4.98
C PHE A 130 30.41 16.06 -5.32
N TRP A 131 29.47 15.13 -5.55
CA TRP A 131 28.07 15.48 -5.84
C TRP A 131 27.26 15.59 -4.54
N HIS A 132 26.74 16.78 -4.22
CA HIS A 132 25.77 17.01 -3.15
C HIS A 132 24.34 16.61 -3.57
N ASP A 133 24.14 15.38 -4.04
CA ASP A 133 22.82 14.87 -4.41
C ASP A 133 22.36 13.74 -3.49
N TRP A 134 21.06 13.42 -3.57
CA TRP A 134 20.47 12.34 -2.78
C TRP A 134 21.12 10.98 -3.05
N LEU A 135 21.64 10.72 -4.26
CA LEU A 135 22.22 9.43 -4.65
C LEU A 135 23.59 9.20 -3.98
N SER A 136 24.33 10.28 -3.68
CA SER A 136 25.59 10.20 -2.94
C SER A 136 25.41 9.73 -1.49
N HIS A 137 24.26 10.02 -0.88
CA HIS A 137 23.91 9.58 0.47
C HIS A 137 23.39 8.14 0.53
N TRP A 138 23.18 7.49 -0.61
CA TRP A 138 22.63 6.14 -0.67
C TRP A 138 23.70 5.05 -0.55
N ASP A 139 23.29 3.92 0.03
CA ASP A 139 24.03 2.66 -0.03
C ASP A 139 23.78 1.96 -1.38
N LYS A 140 24.56 2.37 -2.38
CA LYS A 140 24.46 1.83 -3.74
C LYS A 140 24.78 0.33 -3.78
N ALA A 141 25.72 -0.14 -2.96
CA ALA A 141 26.18 -1.52 -2.96
C ALA A 141 25.04 -2.47 -2.56
N LYS A 142 24.31 -2.15 -1.48
CA LYS A 142 23.13 -2.94 -1.06
C LYS A 142 22.02 -2.97 -2.11
N VAL A 143 21.73 -1.82 -2.72
CA VAL A 143 20.69 -1.73 -3.75
C VAL A 143 21.06 -2.59 -4.96
N LEU A 144 22.32 -2.56 -5.40
CA LEU A 144 22.81 -3.39 -6.51
C LEU A 144 22.82 -4.88 -6.16
N ALA A 145 23.28 -5.24 -4.96
CA ALA A 145 23.28 -6.62 -4.50
C ALA A 145 21.86 -7.21 -4.51
N LEU A 146 20.90 -6.46 -3.98
CA LEU A 146 19.50 -6.89 -3.97
C LEU A 146 18.90 -6.94 -5.39
N ALA A 147 19.19 -5.95 -6.23
CA ALA A 147 18.71 -5.93 -7.61
C ALA A 147 19.23 -7.13 -8.41
N LYS A 148 20.51 -7.48 -8.25
CA LYS A 148 21.11 -8.66 -8.86
C LYS A 148 20.49 -9.95 -8.35
N ALA A 149 20.30 -10.08 -7.04
CA ALA A 149 19.64 -11.25 -6.45
C ALA A 149 18.20 -11.43 -6.97
N GLN A 150 17.44 -10.33 -7.11
CA GLN A 150 16.09 -10.39 -7.66
C GLN A 150 16.04 -10.64 -9.16
N ALA A 151 17.05 -10.21 -9.90
CA ALA A 151 17.13 -10.44 -11.34
C ALA A 151 17.33 -11.91 -11.71
N LEU A 152 17.79 -12.74 -10.77
CA LEU A 152 17.91 -14.19 -10.94
C LEU A 152 16.56 -14.90 -10.80
N VAL A 153 15.57 -14.26 -10.20
CA VAL A 153 14.25 -14.85 -9.94
C VAL A 153 13.25 -14.31 -10.96
N ASP A 154 12.67 -15.20 -11.76
CA ASP A 154 11.56 -14.83 -12.65
C ASP A 154 10.23 -14.96 -11.90
N LEU A 155 9.49 -13.85 -11.82
CA LEU A 155 8.19 -13.77 -11.17
C LEU A 155 7.16 -13.23 -12.18
N PRO A 156 6.24 -14.08 -12.69
CA PRO A 156 5.38 -13.71 -13.82
C PRO A 156 4.44 -12.54 -13.52
N GLU A 157 4.10 -12.32 -12.25
CA GLU A 157 3.10 -11.34 -11.84
C GLU A 157 3.68 -10.02 -11.32
N THR A 158 5.01 -9.93 -11.16
CA THR A 158 5.68 -8.74 -10.62
C THR A 158 6.81 -8.31 -11.53
N SER A 159 6.80 -7.04 -11.95
CA SER A 159 7.86 -6.47 -12.79
C SER A 159 9.12 -6.20 -11.95
N LEU A 160 9.91 -7.25 -11.74
CA LEU A 160 11.23 -7.19 -11.12
C LEU A 160 12.26 -6.55 -12.06
N PRO A 161 13.40 -6.06 -11.53
CA PRO A 161 14.52 -5.69 -12.37
C PRO A 161 15.04 -6.95 -13.11
N THR A 162 14.87 -7.01 -14.43
CA THR A 162 15.48 -8.05 -15.27
C THR A 162 17.00 -7.90 -15.26
N GLY A 163 17.77 -8.96 -15.54
CA GLY A 163 19.24 -8.94 -15.53
C GLY A 163 19.89 -7.78 -16.30
N ARG A 164 19.30 -7.35 -17.43
CA ARG A 164 19.77 -6.17 -18.19
C ARG A 164 19.57 -4.85 -17.45
N PHE A 165 18.51 -4.75 -16.65
CA PHE A 165 18.11 -3.55 -15.92
C PHE A 165 18.56 -3.54 -14.46
N ALA A 166 19.20 -4.62 -13.98
CA ALA A 166 19.66 -4.74 -12.61
C ALA A 166 20.86 -3.83 -12.30
N ASP A 167 21.72 -3.59 -13.29
CA ASP A 167 22.90 -2.74 -13.19
C ASP A 167 22.62 -1.35 -13.83
N PRO A 168 22.41 -0.28 -13.05
CA PRO A 168 22.17 1.07 -13.56
C PRO A 168 23.33 1.62 -14.38
N HIS A 169 24.57 1.25 -14.02
CA HIS A 169 25.78 1.75 -14.68
C HIS A 169 25.89 1.27 -16.14
N LYS A 170 25.46 0.04 -16.43
CA LYS A 170 25.50 -0.53 -17.80
C LYS A 170 24.47 0.11 -18.74
N GLN A 171 23.44 0.76 -18.19
CA GLN A 171 22.40 1.42 -18.98
C GLN A 171 22.75 2.85 -19.36
N VAL A 172 23.70 3.47 -18.66
CA VAL A 172 24.15 4.81 -19.02
C VAL A 172 25.10 4.67 -20.21
N PRO A 173 24.81 5.28 -21.37
CA PRO A 173 25.75 5.28 -22.48
C PRO A 173 27.06 5.93 -22.04
N THR A 174 28.20 5.37 -22.48
CA THR A 174 29.53 5.91 -22.21
C THR A 174 29.83 7.11 -23.12
N GLU A 175 29.39 7.03 -24.37
CA GLU A 175 29.72 7.98 -25.43
C GLU A 175 28.49 8.73 -25.95
N ASN A 176 28.73 9.95 -26.44
CA ASN A 176 27.76 10.78 -27.12
C ASN A 176 27.70 10.45 -28.62
N ILE A 177 26.83 11.14 -29.37
CA ILE A 177 26.65 10.92 -30.82
C ILE A 177 27.92 11.18 -31.66
N TRP A 178 28.94 11.84 -31.07
CA TRP A 178 30.22 12.14 -31.70
C TRP A 178 31.37 11.26 -31.18
N GLY A 179 31.07 10.15 -30.48
CA GLY A 179 32.07 9.24 -29.93
C GLY A 179 32.90 9.81 -28.76
N LYS A 180 32.50 10.96 -28.19
CA LYS A 180 33.15 11.56 -27.02
C LYS A 180 32.48 11.10 -25.74
N PRO A 181 33.21 11.00 -24.60
CA PRO A 181 32.59 10.65 -23.32
C PRO A 181 31.47 11.63 -22.96
N LEU A 182 30.39 11.14 -22.32
CA LEU A 182 29.33 12.03 -21.86
C LEU A 182 29.86 13.03 -20.84
N ALA A 183 29.34 14.27 -20.91
CA ALA A 183 29.57 15.24 -19.86
C ALA A 183 29.17 14.65 -18.49
N LYS A 184 30.06 14.77 -17.49
CA LYS A 184 29.90 14.19 -16.15
C LYS A 184 28.52 14.51 -15.53
N LYS A 185 28.06 15.76 -15.66
CA LYS A 185 26.72 16.21 -15.22
C LYS A 185 25.58 15.42 -15.88
N LEU A 186 25.67 15.18 -17.19
CA LEU A 186 24.65 14.44 -17.94
C LEU A 186 24.67 12.95 -17.58
N ALA A 187 25.86 12.34 -17.51
CA ALA A 187 26.04 10.96 -17.08
C ALA A 187 25.45 10.73 -15.68
N ARG A 188 25.73 11.63 -14.72
CA ARG A 188 25.14 11.61 -13.38
C ARG A 188 23.62 11.73 -13.40
N SER A 189 23.07 12.62 -14.24
CA SER A 189 21.63 12.81 -14.38
C SER A 189 20.94 11.54 -14.92
N LYS A 190 21.53 10.89 -15.93
CA LYS A 190 21.05 9.60 -16.45
C LYS A 190 21.14 8.51 -15.39
N LEU A 191 22.28 8.42 -14.69
CA LEU A 191 22.48 7.45 -13.61
C LEU A 191 21.40 7.56 -12.52
N ARG A 192 21.07 8.79 -12.09
CA ARG A 192 19.98 9.04 -11.13
C ARG A 192 18.62 8.53 -11.63
N LYS A 193 18.32 8.70 -12.92
CA LYS A 193 17.07 8.20 -13.52
C LYS A 193 17.04 6.66 -13.49
N GLU A 194 18.17 6.02 -13.78
CA GLU A 194 18.27 4.56 -13.77
C GLU A 194 18.13 3.97 -12.35
N TYR A 195 18.81 4.54 -11.35
CA TYR A 195 18.61 4.12 -9.95
C TYR A 195 17.15 4.28 -9.50
N LYS A 196 16.48 5.36 -9.91
CA LYS A 196 15.05 5.56 -9.65
C LYS A 196 14.18 4.50 -10.34
N ALA A 197 14.54 4.06 -11.54
CA ALA A 197 13.84 3.00 -12.27
C ALA A 197 14.02 1.64 -11.57
N VAL A 198 15.25 1.30 -11.17
CA VAL A 198 15.54 0.07 -10.41
C VAL A 198 14.74 0.03 -9.11
N ILE A 199 14.77 1.08 -8.30
CA ILE A 199 14.05 1.11 -7.01
C ILE A 199 12.53 1.07 -7.16
N LYS A 200 11.97 1.55 -8.27
CA LYS A 200 10.54 1.40 -8.54
C LYS A 200 10.13 -0.05 -8.80
N ARG A 201 11.05 -0.88 -9.29
CA ARG A 201 10.86 -2.31 -9.59
C ARG A 201 11.28 -3.22 -8.44
N LEU A 202 12.27 -2.78 -7.66
CA LEU A 202 12.83 -3.55 -6.55
C LEU A 202 11.78 -3.89 -5.51
N LEU A 203 11.76 -5.13 -5.04
CA LEU A 203 10.98 -5.51 -3.87
C LEU A 203 11.85 -5.29 -2.62
N PRO A 204 11.42 -4.45 -1.66
CA PRO A 204 12.23 -4.28 -0.46
C PRO A 204 12.33 -5.59 0.33
N PRO A 205 13.44 -5.82 1.05
CA PRO A 205 13.51 -6.91 2.00
C PRO A 205 12.50 -6.65 3.12
N VAL A 206 11.94 -7.74 3.62
CA VAL A 206 11.01 -7.76 4.75
C VAL A 206 11.71 -8.52 5.87
N GLU A 207 11.36 -8.23 7.12
CA GLU A 207 11.91 -8.93 8.29
C GLU A 207 11.65 -10.44 8.23
N ASP A 208 12.59 -11.22 8.78
CA ASP A 208 12.58 -12.69 8.68
C ASP A 208 11.31 -13.31 9.29
N ALA A 209 10.84 -12.77 10.42
CA ALA A 209 9.62 -13.23 11.08
C ALA A 209 8.37 -13.05 10.20
N GLU A 210 8.26 -11.91 9.50
CA GLU A 210 7.16 -11.67 8.58
C GLU A 210 7.27 -12.51 7.31
N TRP A 211 8.50 -12.79 6.87
CA TRP A 211 8.73 -13.65 5.72
C TRP A 211 8.37 -15.11 6.02
N GLU A 212 8.74 -15.63 7.19
CA GLU A 212 8.35 -16.96 7.63
C GLU A 212 6.83 -17.08 7.77
N LEU A 213 6.18 -16.03 8.29
CA LEU A 213 4.73 -15.96 8.33
C LEU A 213 4.10 -15.99 6.92
N LEU A 214 4.67 -15.29 5.95
CA LEU A 214 4.20 -15.34 4.56
C LEU A 214 4.37 -16.74 3.97
N ARG A 215 5.47 -17.42 4.28
CA ARG A 215 5.73 -18.80 3.88
C ARG A 215 4.69 -19.74 4.51
N SER A 216 4.40 -19.61 5.79
CA SER A 216 3.40 -20.44 6.47
C SER A 216 1.98 -20.19 5.93
N LEU A 217 1.66 -18.95 5.57
CA LEU A 217 0.38 -18.60 4.93
C LEU A 217 0.27 -19.18 3.52
N ALA A 218 1.34 -19.12 2.73
CA ALA A 218 1.35 -19.65 1.36
C ALA A 218 1.27 -21.18 1.32
N THR A 219 1.87 -21.86 2.31
CA THR A 219 1.85 -23.33 2.43
C THR A 219 0.59 -23.87 3.13
N GLY A 220 -0.26 -22.99 3.66
CA GLY A 220 -1.47 -23.39 4.40
C GLY A 220 -1.20 -23.92 5.82
N GLN A 221 0.03 -23.75 6.33
CA GLN A 221 0.42 -24.14 7.69
C GLN A 221 0.12 -23.05 8.73
N ALA A 222 -0.45 -21.93 8.31
CA ALA A 222 -0.83 -20.87 9.23
C ALA A 222 -1.91 -21.33 10.21
N GLY A 223 -1.75 -20.95 11.48
CA GLY A 223 -2.68 -21.35 12.55
C GLY A 223 -4.12 -20.83 12.35
N PRO A 224 -5.08 -21.36 13.14
CA PRO A 224 -6.51 -21.05 13.02
C PRO A 224 -6.85 -19.56 13.21
N GLN A 225 -5.92 -18.77 13.76
CA GLN A 225 -6.07 -17.30 13.85
C GLN A 225 -6.17 -16.59 12.48
N TYR A 226 -5.80 -17.26 11.37
CA TYR A 226 -5.87 -16.70 10.03
C TYR A 226 -7.13 -17.12 9.25
N ASP A 227 -8.00 -17.91 9.86
CA ASP A 227 -9.29 -18.25 9.28
C ASP A 227 -10.15 -17.00 9.10
N ALA A 228 -10.95 -16.97 8.03
CA ALA A 228 -11.79 -15.83 7.72
C ALA A 228 -12.83 -15.64 8.85
N PRO A 229 -12.80 -14.51 9.59
CA PRO A 229 -13.70 -14.31 10.70
C PRO A 229 -15.16 -14.25 10.22
N LYS A 230 -16.06 -14.89 10.98
CA LYS A 230 -17.50 -14.81 10.71
C LYS A 230 -17.97 -13.36 10.77
N ARG A 231 -18.65 -12.89 9.72
CA ARG A 231 -19.21 -11.54 9.68
C ARG A 231 -20.34 -11.40 10.68
N ARG A 232 -20.39 -10.27 11.39
CA ARG A 232 -21.54 -9.93 12.23
C ARG A 232 -22.78 -9.80 11.36
N THR A 233 -23.86 -10.45 11.77
CA THR A 233 -25.18 -10.27 11.17
C THR A 233 -25.63 -8.83 11.40
N VAL A 234 -26.24 -8.22 10.39
CA VAL A 234 -26.87 -6.91 10.55
C VAL A 234 -28.05 -7.11 11.50
N ALA A 235 -28.12 -6.28 12.55
CA ALA A 235 -29.28 -6.25 13.43
C ALA A 235 -30.51 -6.00 12.56
N THR A 236 -31.32 -7.05 12.39
CA THR A 236 -32.60 -6.94 11.70
C THR A 236 -33.53 -6.40 12.75
N SER A 237 -33.97 -5.14 12.64
CA SER A 237 -35.03 -4.66 13.53
C SER A 237 -36.22 -5.59 13.35
N GLU A 238 -36.75 -6.14 14.44
CA GLU A 238 -37.86 -7.10 14.40
C GLU A 238 -39.10 -6.50 13.70
N GLY A 239 -39.23 -5.17 13.67
CA GLY A 239 -40.24 -4.44 12.90
C GLY A 239 -40.07 -4.45 11.38
N ALA A 240 -38.93 -4.87 10.83
CA ALA A 240 -38.72 -4.97 9.38
C ALA A 240 -39.22 -6.30 8.77
N ARG A 241 -39.67 -7.26 9.60
CA ARG A 241 -40.24 -8.53 9.13
C ARG A 241 -41.70 -8.42 8.69
N GLY A 242 -42.36 -7.27 8.90
CA GLY A 242 -43.78 -7.06 8.58
C GLY A 242 -44.07 -6.07 7.45
N GLY A 243 -43.07 -5.38 6.90
CA GLY A 243 -43.30 -4.48 5.76
C GLY A 243 -43.33 -5.27 4.46
N SER A 244 -44.48 -5.31 3.77
CA SER A 244 -44.53 -5.85 2.41
C SER A 244 -43.49 -5.10 1.56
N TRP A 245 -42.61 -5.85 0.89
CA TRP A 245 -41.70 -5.24 -0.08
C TRP A 245 -42.61 -4.65 -1.18
N GLY A 246 -42.73 -3.33 -1.23
CA GLY A 246 -43.50 -2.59 -2.24
C GLY A 246 -42.85 -2.66 -3.63
N TRP A 247 -42.75 -3.87 -4.18
CA TRP A 247 -42.11 -4.19 -5.46
C TRP A 247 -42.83 -3.50 -6.62
N GLU A 248 -44.13 -3.24 -6.46
CA GLU A 248 -44.96 -2.50 -7.42
C GLU A 248 -44.34 -1.15 -7.79
N SER A 249 -43.73 -0.44 -6.83
CA SER A 249 -43.07 0.85 -7.09
C SER A 249 -41.91 0.76 -8.09
N TYR A 250 -41.22 -0.38 -8.14
CA TYR A 250 -40.09 -0.62 -9.05
C TYR A 250 -40.52 -1.08 -10.44
N VAL A 251 -41.72 -1.65 -10.52
CA VAL A 251 -42.28 -2.12 -11.79
C VAL A 251 -43.06 -1.01 -12.49
N LEU A 252 -43.75 -0.17 -11.72
CA LEU A 252 -44.65 0.86 -12.24
C LEU A 252 -43.95 2.21 -12.48
N LYS A 253 -42.88 2.53 -11.74
CA LYS A 253 -42.16 3.80 -11.90
C LYS A 253 -40.84 3.61 -12.65
N PRO A 254 -40.43 4.58 -13.49
CA PRO A 254 -39.07 4.59 -14.03
C PRO A 254 -38.05 4.68 -12.88
N VAL A 255 -36.93 3.96 -13.00
CA VAL A 255 -35.91 3.75 -11.96
C VAL A 255 -35.50 5.05 -11.24
N ARG A 256 -35.40 6.16 -11.97
CA ARG A 256 -35.03 7.48 -11.41
C ARG A 256 -36.04 8.00 -10.38
N ALA A 257 -37.33 7.74 -10.55
CA ALA A 257 -38.36 8.16 -9.62
C ALA A 257 -38.39 7.27 -8.36
N ALA A 258 -38.20 5.96 -8.52
CA ALA A 258 -38.11 5.03 -7.39
C ALA A 258 -36.88 5.31 -6.50
N ASP A 259 -35.77 5.75 -7.09
CA ASP A 259 -34.56 6.11 -6.35
C ASP A 259 -34.66 7.50 -5.68
N ALA A 260 -35.44 8.43 -6.23
CA ALA A 260 -35.65 9.77 -5.65
C ALA A 260 -36.42 9.71 -4.32
N ASP A 261 -37.46 8.88 -4.24
CA ASP A 261 -38.29 8.70 -3.04
C ASP A 261 -37.46 8.22 -1.82
N ARG A 262 -36.33 7.53 -2.04
CA ARG A 262 -35.42 7.07 -0.97
C ARG A 262 -34.47 8.15 -0.43
N HIS A 263 -34.31 9.26 -1.15
CA HIS A 263 -33.36 10.33 -0.83
C HIS A 263 -34.03 11.57 -0.25
N ALA A 264 -35.35 11.56 -0.03
CA ALA A 264 -36.05 12.65 0.62
C ALA A 264 -35.47 12.91 2.04
N PRO A 265 -35.12 14.17 2.38
CA PRO A 265 -34.75 14.52 3.74
C PRO A 265 -35.96 14.37 4.66
N TYR A 266 -35.74 13.78 5.84
CA TYR A 266 -36.74 13.71 6.91
C TYR A 266 -37.18 15.14 7.27
N HIS A 267 -38.44 15.48 7.05
CA HIS A 267 -39.07 16.61 7.74
C HIS A 267 -39.42 16.13 9.15
N GLU A 268 -38.87 16.80 10.17
CA GLU A 268 -39.31 16.62 11.55
C GLU A 268 -40.78 17.05 11.67
N PRO A 269 -41.67 16.24 12.28
CA PRO A 269 -43.03 16.67 12.54
C PRO A 269 -43.01 17.75 13.61
N VAL A 270 -43.55 18.92 13.28
CA VAL A 270 -43.78 20.03 14.20
C VAL A 270 -44.71 19.54 15.31
N MET A 271 -44.22 19.55 16.54
CA MET A 271 -45.03 19.29 17.74
C MET A 271 -46.03 20.43 17.89
N GLU A 272 -47.27 20.19 17.47
CA GLU A 272 -48.40 21.09 17.68
C GLU A 272 -48.75 21.07 19.18
N THR A 273 -48.36 22.12 19.90
CA THR A 273 -48.66 22.32 21.31
C THR A 273 -50.16 22.57 21.48
N ALA A 274 -50.89 21.56 21.98
CA ALA A 274 -52.24 21.74 22.49
C ALA A 274 -52.18 22.50 23.83
N VAL A 275 -52.51 23.79 23.79
CA VAL A 275 -52.82 24.59 24.98
C VAL A 275 -54.26 24.27 25.41
N ARG A 276 -54.41 23.89 26.67
CA ARG A 276 -55.69 23.74 27.39
C ARG A 276 -56.25 25.10 27.80
#